data_AF-A0A5J4PMR4-F1
#
_entry.id   AF-A0A5J4PMR4-F1
#
_cell.length_a   1.000
_cell.length_b   1.000
_cell.length_c   1.000
_cell.angle_alpha   90.00
_cell.angle_beta   90.00
_cell.angle_gamma   90.00
#
_symmetry.space_group_name_H-M   'P 1'
#
loop_
_entity.id
_entity.type
_entity.pdbx_description
1 polymer ?
#
loop_
_entity_poly.entity_id
_entity_poly.type
_entity_poly.pdbx_seq_one_letter_code
_entity_poly.pdbx_strand_id
1 'polypeptide(L)' 'EGMRFFHSSGFVHRDLKCNNILFHCPPGSGRVYAKIGDFGLAVKENKISQESNFVGTTPYMV' A
#
# COMPACT_ATOMS: atom_id res chain seq x y z
N GLU A 1 1.42 9.22 -7.24
CA GLU A 1 2.48 8.41 -7.88
C GLU A 1 2.60 6.98 -7.37
N GLY A 2 3.08 6.72 -6.13
CA GLY A 2 3.30 5.33 -5.67
C GLY A 2 2.08 4.41 -5.81
N MET A 3 0.92 4.81 -5.29
CA MET A 3 -0.30 3.99 -5.38
C MET A 3 -0.85 3.90 -6.81
N ARG A 4 -0.69 4.97 -7.59
CA ARG A 4 -1.08 4.98 -9.01
C ARG A 4 -0.28 3.95 -9.81
N PHE A 5 1.04 3.89 -9.59
CA PHE A 5 1.91 2.89 -10.21
C PHE A 5 1.56 1.46 -9.76
N PHE A 6 1.28 1.30 -8.47
CA PHE A 6 0.89 0.00 -7.91
C PHE A 6 -0.42 -0.52 -8.54
N HIS A 7 -1.43 0.35 -8.64
CA HIS A 7 -2.69 0.03 -9.30
C HIS A 7 -2.52 -0.22 -10.81
N SER A 8 -1.69 0.56 -11.52
CA SER A 8 -1.41 0.29 -12.94
C SER A 8 -0.70 -1.04 -13.18
N SER A 9 -0.10 -1.64 -12.15
CA SER A 9 0.49 -2.98 -12.18
C SER A 9 -0.55 -4.09 -11.95
N GLY A 10 -1.83 -3.74 -11.76
CA GLY A 10 -2.95 -4.68 -11.59
C GLY A 10 -3.09 -5.23 -10.17
N PHE A 11 -2.59 -4.52 -9.16
CA PHE A 11 -2.66 -4.94 -7.75
C PHE A 11 -3.47 -3.96 -6.89
N VAL A 12 -4.09 -4.50 -5.84
CA VAL A 12 -4.78 -3.77 -4.78
C VAL A 12 -4.11 -4.08 -3.45
N HIS A 13 -3.76 -3.05 -2.67
CA HIS A 13 -2.93 -3.20 -1.48
C HIS A 13 -3.69 -3.74 -0.26
N ARG A 14 -4.97 -3.37 -0.13
CA ARG A 14 -5.91 -3.79 0.93
C ARG A 14 -5.55 -3.47 2.38
N ASP A 15 -4.44 -2.77 2.65
CA ASP A 15 -4.06 -2.33 4.01
C ASP A 15 -3.24 -1.03 3.96
N LEU A 16 -3.71 -0.05 3.18
CA LEU A 16 -3.06 1.26 3.11
C LEU A 16 -3.41 2.09 4.35
N LYS A 17 -2.40 2.37 5.18
CA LYS A 17 -2.51 3.13 6.42
C LYS A 17 -1.17 3.81 6.74
N CYS A 18 -1.17 4.78 7.66
CA CYS A 18 0.05 5.53 8.02
C CYS A 18 1.21 4.61 8.46
N ASN A 19 0.93 3.54 9.19
CA ASN A 19 1.94 2.57 9.63
C ASN A 19 2.67 1.88 8.47
N ASN A 20 2.03 1.83 7.29
CA ASN A 20 2.55 1.20 6.08
C ASN A 20 3.14 2.23 5.10
N ILE A 21 3.29 3.50 5.52
CA ILE A 21 4.02 4.53 4.80
C ILE A 21 5.37 4.74 5.48
N LEU A 22 6.43 4.33 4.79
CA LEU A 22 7.80 4.46 5.25
C LEU A 22 8.40 5.77 4.76
N PHE A 23 9.25 6.38 5.59
CA PHE A 23 9.98 7.58 5.23
C PHE A 23 11.47 7.29 5.09
N HIS A 24 12.05 7.79 4.00
CA HIS A 24 13.48 7.76 3.77
C HIS A 24 13.99 9.19 3.59
N CYS A 25 14.92 9.59 4.46
CA CYS A 25 15.53 10.91 4.45
C CYS A 25 17.04 10.77 4.20
N PRO A 26 17.52 10.79 2.95
CA PRO A 26 18.95 10.68 2.68
C PRO A 26 19.72 11.81 3.38
N PRO A 27 20.79 11.50 4.14
CA PRO A 27 21.59 12.52 4.81
C PRO A 27 22.09 13.59 3.85
N GLY A 28 22.03 14.86 4.26
CA GLY A 28 22.49 16.00 3.45
C GLY A 28 21.59 16.38 2.27
N SER A 29 20.51 15.64 1.97
CA SER A 29 19.65 15.95 0.82
C SER A 29 18.57 17.01 1.10
N GLY A 30 18.20 17.21 2.36
CA GLY A 30 17.03 18.02 2.74
C GLY A 30 15.68 17.48 2.23
N ARG A 31 15.66 16.23 1.72
CA ARG A 31 14.47 15.61 1.12
C ARG A 31 13.93 14.50 1.99
N VAL A 32 12.60 14.33 1.93
CA VAL A 32 11.87 13.22 2.53
C VAL A 32 11.15 12.45 1.44
N TYR A 33 11.44 11.16 1.31
CA TYR A 33 10.79 10.27 0.35
C TYR A 33 9.81 9.37 1.08
N ALA A 34 8.53 9.47 0.75
CA ALA A 34 7.51 8.52 1.19
C ALA A 34 7.53 7.27 0.31
N LYS A 35 7.44 6.10 0.93
CA LYS A 35 7.39 4.78 0.27
C LYS A 35 6.22 3.98 0.84
N ILE A 36 5.52 3.27 -0.03
CA ILE A 36 4.45 2.34 0.38
C ILE A 36 5.12 1.02 0.75
N GLY A 37 4.77 0.47 1.91
CA GLY A 37 5.28 -0.80 2.42
C GLY A 37 4.15 -1.74 2.85
N ASP A 38 4.53 -2.94 3.28
CA ASP A 38 3.64 -4.02 3.74
C ASP A 38 2.59 -4.49 2.72
N PHE A 39 3.03 -5.35 1.80
CA PHE A 39 2.19 -5.95 0.76
C PHE A 39 1.60 -7.30 1.18
N GLY A 40 1.60 -7.65 2.47
CA GLY A 40 1.15 -8.97 2.95
C GLY A 40 -0.32 -9.28 2.62
N LEU A 41 -1.14 -8.25 2.44
CA LEU A 41 -2.54 -8.35 2.04
C LEU A 41 -2.77 -7.99 0.57
N ALA A 42 -1.74 -7.68 -0.19
CA ALA A 42 -1.90 -7.27 -1.58
C ALA A 42 -2.37 -8.43 -2.47
N VAL A 43 -3.27 -8.14 -3.41
CA VAL A 43 -3.81 -9.12 -4.37
C VAL A 43 -3.88 -8.56 -5.77
N LYS A 44 -3.81 -9.44 -6.76
CA LYS A 44 -4.15 -9.04 -8.14
C LYS A 44 -5.63 -8.76 -8.26
N GLU A 45 -5.97 -7.73 -9.02
CA GLU A 45 -7.35 -7.28 -9.23
C GLU A 45 -8.27 -8.41 -9.71
N ASN A 46 -7.78 -9.26 -10.62
CA ASN A 46 -8.53 -10.40 -11.16
C ASN A 46 -8.77 -11.55 -10.17
N LYS A 47 -8.16 -11.53 -8.97
CA LYS A 47 -8.33 -12.53 -7.92
C LYS A 47 -9.16 -12.03 -6.73
N ILE A 48 -9.56 -10.76 -6.72
CA ILE A 48 -10.29 -10.16 -5.59
C ILE A 48 -11.57 -10.93 -5.27
N SER A 49 -12.30 -11.41 -6.28
CA SER A 49 -13.54 -12.17 -6.09
C SER A 49 -13.34 -13.55 -5.43
N GLN A 50 -12.11 -14.05 -5.40
CA GLN A 50 -11.74 -15.34 -4.80
C GLN A 50 -11.15 -15.18 -3.39
N GLU A 51 -11.00 -13.95 -2.92
CA GLU A 51 -10.32 -13.60 -1.67
C GLU A 51 -11.32 -13.00 -0.67
N SER A 52 -10.97 -13.03 0.62
CA SER A 52 -11.79 -12.37 1.64
C SER A 52 -11.82 -10.86 1.42
N ASN A 53 -13.02 -10.28 1.47
CA ASN A 53 -13.23 -8.83 1.44
C ASN A 53 -13.06 -8.18 2.82
N PHE A 54 -13.06 -8.96 3.90
CA PHE A 54 -12.88 -8.46 5.26
C PHE A 54 -11.42 -8.62 5.69
N VAL A 55 -10.55 -7.82 5.09
CA VAL A 55 -9.11 -7.78 5.34
C VAL A 55 -8.65 -6.34 5.54
N GLY A 56 -7.54 -6.19 6.26
CA GLY A 56 -6.96 -4.88 6.58
C GLY A 56 -7.11 -4.55 8.06
N THR A 57 -6.83 -3.29 8.38
CA THR A 57 -6.81 -2.81 9.76
C THR A 57 -8.10 -2.08 10.08
N THR A 58 -8.85 -2.57 11.07
CA THR A 58 -10.24 -2.19 11.38
C THR A 58 -10.56 -0.69 11.34
N PRO A 59 -9.79 0.24 11.94
CA PRO A 59 -10.08 1.68 11.84
C PRO A 59 -9.90 2.31 10.45
N TYR A 60 -9.28 1.60 9.50
CA TYR A 60 -8.99 2.07 8.14
C TYR A 60 -9.82 1.36 7.07
N MET A 61 -10.70 0.44 7.47
CA MET A 61 -11.62 -0.25 6.56
C MET A 61 -12.87 0.62 6.38
N VAL A 62 -13.17 0.98 5.14
CA VAL A 62 -14.33 1.78 4.71
C VAL A 62 -15.23 1.00 3.78
#